data_AF-A0A9W9N3D6-F1
#
_entry.id   AF-A0A9W9N3D6-F1
#
_cell.length_a   1.000
_cell.length_b   1.000
_cell.length_c   1.000
_cell.angle_alpha   90.00
_cell.angle_beta   90.00
_cell.angle_gamma   90.00
#
_symmetry.space_group_name_H-M   'P 1'
#
loop_
_entity.id
_entity.type
_entity.pdbx_description
1 polymer ?
#
loop_
_entity_poly.entity_id
_entity_poly.type
_entity_poly.pdbx_seq_one_letter_code
_entity_poly.pdbx_strand_id
1 'polypeptide(L)'
;MKLSTLAPLAALLSFAVADFPDEDISECLIMCLSIGAGVAGCASYVDTRCTCHSIAFKDAVGKCLQKSCIKEDIDTAAKLHQKVCGHYE
;
A
#
# COMPACT_ATOMS: atom_id res chain seq x y z
N MET A 1 -38.46 27.77 10.65
CA MET A 1 -38.04 26.52 9.96
C MET A 1 -36.58 26.71 9.54
N LYS A 2 -35.63 25.80 9.70
CA LYS A 2 -35.39 24.62 10.54
C LYS A 2 -33.87 24.42 10.42
N LEU A 3 -33.23 24.16 11.54
CA LEU A 3 -31.79 23.97 11.73
C LEU A 3 -31.28 22.77 10.88
N SER A 4 -30.21 22.94 10.12
CA SER A 4 -29.45 21.80 9.57
C SER A 4 -27.97 21.95 9.90
N THR A 5 -27.66 21.39 11.06
CA THR A 5 -26.35 21.09 11.62
C THR A 5 -25.59 20.11 10.73
N LEU A 6 -24.44 20.53 10.20
CA LEU A 6 -23.42 19.61 9.66
C LEU A 6 -22.61 19.07 10.85
N ALA A 7 -22.98 17.88 11.31
CA ALA A 7 -22.20 17.13 12.29
C ALA A 7 -20.92 16.60 11.62
N PRO A 8 -19.72 16.81 12.20
CA PRO A 8 -18.52 16.18 11.69
C PRO A 8 -18.55 14.71 12.08
N LEU A 9 -18.65 13.82 11.09
CA LEU A 9 -18.40 12.39 11.26
C LEU A 9 -16.90 12.18 11.53
N ALA A 10 -16.48 12.41 12.76
CA ALA A 10 -15.23 11.89 13.31
C ALA A 10 -15.50 10.47 13.85
N ALA A 11 -15.59 9.49 12.95
CA ALA A 11 -15.51 8.08 13.31
C ALA A 11 -14.03 7.67 13.17
N LEU A 12 -13.27 7.83 14.26
CA LEU A 12 -11.98 7.16 14.42
C LEU A 12 -12.28 5.67 14.66
N LEU A 13 -12.32 4.89 13.58
CA LEU A 13 -12.34 3.44 13.67
C LEU A 13 -10.92 2.96 13.96
N SER A 14 -10.71 2.44 15.17
CA SER A 14 -9.53 1.66 15.51
C SER A 14 -9.50 0.41 14.61
N PHE A 15 -8.57 0.36 13.67
CA PHE A 15 -8.26 -0.85 12.93
C PHE A 15 -7.48 -1.76 13.88
N ALA A 16 -8.14 -2.80 14.38
CA ALA A 16 -7.42 -3.93 14.98
C ALA A 16 -6.63 -4.59 13.84
N VAL A 17 -5.31 -4.52 13.89
CA VAL A 17 -4.45 -5.31 13.02
C VAL A 17 -4.67 -6.77 13.38
N ALA A 18 -5.16 -7.56 12.43
CA ALA A 18 -5.21 -8.99 12.57
C ALA A 18 -3.80 -9.52 12.30
N ASP A 19 -3.13 -9.97 13.36
CA ASP A 19 -1.91 -10.78 13.28
C ASP A 19 -2.24 -12.09 12.55
N PHE A 20 -1.72 -12.26 11.35
CA PHE A 20 -1.66 -13.56 10.66
C PHE A 20 -0.21 -13.91 10.35
N PRO A 21 0.39 -14.84 11.10
CA PRO A 21 1.69 -15.40 10.80
C PRO A 21 1.51 -16.63 9.91
N ASP A 22 1.66 -16.46 8.59
CA ASP A 22 2.33 -17.37 7.65
C ASP A 22 2.00 -16.94 6.20
N GLU A 23 3.00 -16.46 5.45
CA GLU A 23 2.95 -16.16 4.00
C GLU A 23 1.87 -15.15 3.52
N ASP A 24 1.35 -14.31 4.39
CA ASP A 24 0.29 -13.33 4.09
C ASP A 24 0.87 -11.91 3.95
N ILE A 25 0.89 -11.40 2.71
CA ILE A 25 1.15 -9.97 2.46
C ILE A 25 0.02 -9.20 3.15
N SER A 26 0.36 -8.34 4.12
CA SER A 26 -0.65 -7.60 4.88
C SER A 26 -1.57 -6.77 3.99
N GLU A 27 -2.80 -6.54 4.45
CA GLU A 27 -3.76 -5.66 3.77
C GLU A 27 -3.20 -4.25 3.56
N CYS A 28 -2.37 -3.77 4.49
CA CYS A 28 -1.72 -2.45 4.36
C CYS A 28 -0.75 -2.43 3.18
N LEU A 29 0.08 -3.47 3.04
CA LEU A 29 1.00 -3.60 1.93
C LEU A 29 0.25 -3.75 0.61
N ILE A 30 -0.82 -4.56 0.54
CA ILE A 30 -1.65 -4.70 -0.68
C ILE A 30 -2.29 -3.36 -1.07
N MET A 31 -2.81 -2.60 -0.10
CA MET A 31 -3.36 -1.27 -0.33
C MET A 31 -2.29 -0.33 -0.92
N CYS A 32 -1.10 -0.28 -0.32
CA CYS A 32 -0.03 0.59 -0.79
C CYS A 32 0.49 0.22 -2.18
N LEU A 33 0.61 -1.07 -2.47
CA LEU A 33 0.94 -1.58 -3.80
C LEU A 33 -0.12 -1.16 -4.83
N SER A 34 -1.40 -1.25 -4.47
CA SER A 34 -2.51 -0.86 -5.35
C SER A 34 -2.53 0.65 -5.63
N ILE A 35 -2.31 1.48 -4.60
CA ILE A 35 -2.17 2.94 -4.76
C ILE A 35 -0.98 3.25 -5.68
N GLY A 36 0.16 2.60 -5.45
CA GLY A 36 1.35 2.79 -6.27
C GLY A 36 1.11 2.45 -7.74
N ALA A 37 0.40 1.36 -8.03
CA ALA A 37 0.04 0.97 -9.39
C ALA A 37 -0.82 2.04 -10.07
N GLY A 38 -1.83 2.57 -9.37
CA GLY A 38 -2.68 3.65 -9.86
C GLY A 38 -1.90 4.92 -10.15
N VAL A 39 -1.00 5.34 -9.25
CA VAL A 39 -0.14 6.52 -9.45
C VAL A 39 0.81 6.35 -10.64
N ALA A 40 1.34 5.15 -10.82
CA ALA A 40 2.26 4.82 -11.91
C ALA A 40 1.57 4.62 -13.27
N GLY A 41 0.23 4.51 -13.30
CA GLY A 41 -0.50 4.12 -14.51
C GLY A 41 -0.29 2.66 -14.93
N CYS A 42 0.15 1.79 -14.01
CA CYS A 42 0.26 0.37 -14.28
C CYS A 42 -1.12 -0.30 -14.22
N ALA A 43 -1.30 -1.40 -14.97
CA ALA A 43 -2.59 -2.08 -15.02
C ALA A 43 -3.01 -2.63 -13.64
N SER A 44 -2.04 -3.07 -12.85
CA SER A 44 -2.22 -3.52 -11.47
C SER A 44 -0.86 -3.60 -10.77
N TYR A 45 -0.85 -3.84 -9.46
CA TYR A 45 0.40 -4.02 -8.73
C TYR A 45 1.16 -5.31 -9.10
N VAL A 46 0.47 -6.29 -9.71
CA VAL A 46 1.08 -7.53 -10.22
C VAL A 46 1.61 -7.40 -11.65
N ASP A 47 1.44 -6.24 -12.30
CA ASP A 47 2.06 -5.94 -13.60
C ASP A 47 3.55 -5.62 -13.41
N THR A 48 4.34 -6.66 -13.11
CA THR A 48 5.76 -6.54 -12.72
C THR A 48 6.61 -5.89 -13.81
N ARG A 49 6.22 -6.04 -15.08
CA ARG A 49 6.87 -5.37 -16.21
C ARG A 49 6.76 -3.85 -16.10
N CYS A 50 5.62 -3.33 -15.65
CA CYS A 50 5.42 -1.90 -15.38
C CYS A 50 5.97 -1.49 -14.02
N THR A 51 5.58 -2.18 -12.95
CA THR A 51 5.84 -1.75 -11.57
C THR A 51 7.32 -1.80 -11.21
N CYS A 52 8.10 -2.76 -11.72
CA CYS A 52 9.53 -2.84 -11.45
C CYS A 52 10.33 -1.72 -12.14
N HIS A 53 9.89 -1.22 -13.29
CA HIS A 53 10.54 -0.13 -14.02
C HIS A 53 10.04 1.27 -13.65
N SER A 54 8.91 1.36 -12.94
CA SER A 54 8.30 2.65 -12.62
C SER A 54 8.87 3.24 -11.33
N ILE A 55 9.64 4.32 -11.46
CA ILE A 55 10.09 5.12 -10.31
C ILE A 55 8.88 5.69 -9.54
N ALA A 56 7.84 6.11 -10.27
CA ALA A 56 6.61 6.63 -9.68
C ALA A 56 5.89 5.58 -8.81
N PHE A 57 5.89 4.31 -9.24
CA PHE A 57 5.37 3.20 -8.45
C PHE A 57 6.15 3.07 -7.13
N LYS A 58 7.47 2.97 -7.22
CA LYS A 58 8.35 2.77 -6.06
C LYS A 58 8.23 3.91 -5.04
N ASP A 59 8.20 5.17 -5.50
CA ASP A 59 8.03 6.35 -4.64
C ASP A 59 6.65 6.38 -3.97
N ALA A 60 5.57 6.12 -4.72
CA ALA A 60 4.21 6.11 -4.18
C ALA A 60 4.00 5.00 -3.16
N VAL A 61 4.51 3.78 -3.42
CA VAL A 61 4.49 2.67 -2.46
C VAL A 61 5.28 3.04 -1.20
N GLY A 62 6.50 3.55 -1.36
CA GLY A 62 7.35 3.96 -0.22
C GLY A 62 6.69 5.00 0.67
N LYS A 63 6.10 6.05 0.07
CA LYS A 63 5.36 7.10 0.80
C LYS A 63 4.13 6.55 1.52
N CYS A 64 3.39 5.65 0.87
CA CYS A 64 2.23 5.01 1.47
C CYS A 64 2.62 4.16 2.68
N LEU A 65 3.62 3.29 2.54
CA LEU A 65 4.08 2.41 3.61
C LEU A 65 4.55 3.19 4.83
N GLN A 66 5.34 4.26 4.62
CA GLN A 66 5.82 5.11 5.70
C GLN A 66 4.70 5.82 6.47
N LYS A 67 3.57 6.10 5.82
CA LYS A 67 2.46 6.85 6.41
C LYS A 67 1.42 5.96 7.08
N SER A 68 1.21 4.75 6.54
CA SER A 68 0.01 3.96 6.84
C SER A 68 0.30 2.57 7.39
N CYS A 69 1.52 2.06 7.23
CA CYS A 69 1.85 0.67 7.52
C CYS A 69 2.89 0.55 8.63
N ILE A 70 2.99 -0.65 9.21
CA ILE A 70 3.97 -0.94 10.25
C ILE A 70 5.33 -1.25 9.64
N LYS A 71 6.37 -1.26 10.48
CA LYS A 71 7.73 -1.51 10.01
C LYS A 71 7.90 -2.88 9.34
N GLU A 72 7.16 -3.89 9.80
CA GLU A 72 7.18 -5.23 9.19
C GLU A 72 6.69 -5.22 7.73
N ASP A 73 5.71 -4.37 7.39
CA ASP A 73 5.23 -4.21 6.02
C ASP A 73 6.29 -3.58 5.11
N ILE A 74 7.07 -2.64 5.65
CA ILE A 74 8.17 -1.99 4.91
C ILE A 74 9.26 -3.02 4.58
N ASP A 75 9.66 -3.81 5.58
CA ASP A 75 10.66 -4.86 5.41
C ASP A 75 10.15 -5.97 4.46
N THR A 76 8.87 -6.34 4.55
CA THR A 76 8.23 -7.29 3.62
C THR A 76 8.16 -6.74 2.20
N ALA A 77 7.81 -5.47 2.02
CA ALA A 77 7.80 -4.82 0.71
C ALA A 77 9.18 -4.83 0.04
N ALA A 78 10.24 -4.59 0.81
CA ALA A 78 11.61 -4.61 0.29
C ALA A 78 12.03 -6.03 -0.16
N LYS A 79 11.73 -7.05 0.66
CA LYS A 79 11.97 -8.46 0.30
C LYS A 79 11.17 -8.87 -0.93
N LEU A 80 9.90 -8.48 -1.00
CA LEU A 80 9.04 -8.75 -2.15
C LEU A 80 9.57 -8.07 -3.41
N HIS A 81 10.00 -6.81 -3.32
CA HIS A 81 10.59 -6.09 -4.45
C HIS A 81 11.84 -6.79 -4.98
N GLN A 82 12.75 -7.23 -4.10
CA GLN A 82 13.93 -8.01 -4.51
C GLN A 82 13.54 -9.34 -5.17
N LYS A 83 12.60 -10.08 -4.57
CA LYS A 83 12.12 -11.38 -5.11
C LYS A 83 11.45 -11.23 -6.48
N VAL A 84 10.67 -10.17 -6.68
CA VAL A 84 9.84 -9.98 -7.88
C VAL A 84 10.54 -9.18 -8.97
N CYS A 85 11.44 -8.27 -8.60
CA CYS A 85 12.10 -7.38 -9.54
C CYS A 85 13.59 -7.66 -9.76
N GLY A 86 14.21 -8.55 -8.97
CA GLY A 86 15.64 -8.84 -9.07
C GLY A 86 16.08 -9.47 -10.40
N HIS A 87 15.15 -10.01 -11.20
CA HIS A 87 15.45 -10.50 -12.55
C HIS A 87 15.35 -9.44 -13.64
N TYR A 88 14.95 -8.20 -13.31
CA TYR A 88 14.95 -7.05 -14.23
C TYR A 88 16.19 -6.16 -14.06
N GLU A 89 17.16 -6.60 -13.25
CA GLU A 89 18.48 -5.96 -13.09
C GLU A 89 19.41 -6.23 -14.28
#